data_AF-A0A8J5VZM2-F1
#
_entry.id   AF-A0A8J5VZM2-F1
#
_cell.length_a   1.000
_cell.length_b   1.000
_cell.length_c   1.000
_cell.angle_alpha   90.00
_cell.angle_beta   90.00
_cell.angle_gamma   90.00
#
_symmetry.space_group_name_H-M   'P 1'
#
loop_
_entity.id
_entity.type
_entity.pdbx_description
1 polymer ?
#
loop_
_entity_poly.entity_id
_entity_poly.type
_entity_poly.pdbx_seq_one_letter_code
_entity_poly.pdbx_strand_id
1 'polypeptide(L)'
;MSSSRRSRSRLAGSSPSSSRAISEEQITELLSKLQALLPESQTSNGAHRGSAARVLQETCSYIRSLHQEVDNLSETLAQLLDRLRRRHRRPGRRHHQEPPHVITTDRSSMPTNSHVLP
;
A
#
# COMPACT_ATOMS: atom_id res chain seq x y z
N MET A 1 -18.52 52.20 -65.25
CA MET A 1 -18.55 50.81 -64.74
C MET A 1 -19.00 50.84 -63.30
N SER A 2 -20.25 50.49 -63.06
CA SER A 2 -20.93 50.56 -61.76
C SER A 2 -20.53 49.41 -60.84
N SER A 3 -20.38 49.68 -59.53
CA SER A 3 -21.24 49.10 -58.47
C SER A 3 -20.56 49.12 -57.09
N SER A 4 -21.05 49.99 -56.22
CA SER A 4 -21.02 49.82 -54.77
C SER A 4 -21.64 48.48 -54.35
N ARG A 5 -20.93 47.65 -53.57
CA ARG A 5 -21.56 46.80 -52.53
C ARG A 5 -20.69 46.75 -51.28
N ARG A 6 -21.09 47.63 -50.38
CA ARG A 6 -20.90 47.60 -48.94
C ARG A 6 -21.31 46.23 -48.36
N SER A 7 -20.73 45.91 -47.22
CA SER A 7 -21.24 44.95 -46.22
C SER A 7 -20.94 43.47 -46.46
N ARG A 8 -20.03 42.94 -45.64
CA ARG A 8 -20.41 42.15 -44.46
C ARG A 8 -19.16 41.92 -43.61
N SER A 9 -18.99 42.78 -42.62
CA SER A 9 -18.25 42.45 -41.40
C SER A 9 -18.82 41.14 -40.89
N ARG A 10 -18.09 40.05 -41.10
CA ARG A 10 -18.35 38.78 -40.43
C ARG A 10 -17.99 38.98 -38.97
N LEU A 11 -18.96 39.49 -38.21
CA LEU A 11 -19.06 39.20 -36.79
C LEU A 11 -19.26 37.68 -36.70
N ALA A 12 -18.15 36.94 -36.78
CA ALA A 12 -18.00 35.72 -35.99
C ALA A 12 -17.93 36.24 -34.54
N GLY A 13 -19.05 36.52 -33.89
CA GLY A 13 -20.14 35.57 -33.76
C GLY A 13 -19.68 34.52 -32.76
N SER A 14 -19.30 35.00 -31.58
CA SER A 14 -19.24 34.32 -30.30
C SER A 14 -18.83 32.84 -30.39
N SER A 15 -17.52 32.57 -30.35
CA SER A 15 -17.06 31.28 -29.85
C SER A 15 -17.66 31.13 -28.44
N PRO A 16 -18.56 30.17 -28.19
CA PRO A 16 -19.08 29.96 -26.87
C PRO A 16 -17.90 29.62 -25.99
N SER A 17 -17.78 30.42 -24.93
CA SER A 17 -16.86 30.24 -23.82
C SER A 17 -16.65 28.75 -23.54
N SER A 18 -15.39 28.32 -23.60
CA SER A 18 -14.94 26.98 -23.20
C SER A 18 -15.10 26.75 -21.70
N SER A 19 -16.31 26.90 -21.15
CA SER A 19 -16.72 26.08 -20.01
C SER A 19 -16.89 24.67 -20.57
N ARG A 20 -15.82 23.91 -20.42
CA ARG A 20 -15.57 22.52 -20.83
C ARG A 20 -16.62 21.58 -20.22
N ALA A 21 -17.87 21.74 -20.62
CA ALA A 21 -18.99 20.92 -20.21
C ALA A 21 -18.71 19.50 -20.71
N ILE A 22 -18.66 18.57 -19.76
CA ILE A 22 -18.52 17.14 -20.06
C ILE A 22 -19.71 16.77 -20.94
N SER A 23 -19.44 16.16 -22.11
CA SER A 23 -20.50 15.73 -23.01
C SER A 23 -21.08 14.38 -22.58
N GLU A 24 -22.34 14.12 -22.92
CA GLU A 24 -23.01 12.82 -22.67
C GLU A 24 -22.23 11.65 -23.32
N GLU A 25 -21.64 11.90 -24.49
CA GLU A 25 -20.77 10.95 -25.19
C GLU A 25 -19.54 10.58 -24.35
N GLN A 26 -18.90 11.56 -23.72
CA GLN A 26 -17.77 11.30 -22.83
C GLN A 26 -18.19 10.52 -21.57
N ILE A 27 -19.37 10.82 -21.01
CA ILE A 27 -19.91 10.09 -19.86
C ILE A 27 -20.18 8.62 -20.23
N THR A 28 -20.81 8.38 -21.37
CA THR A 28 -21.12 7.02 -21.84
C THR A 28 -19.86 6.21 -22.18
N GLU A 29 -18.84 6.85 -22.76
CA GLU A 29 -17.54 6.21 -23.00
C GLU A 29 -16.82 5.84 -21.69
N LEU A 30 -16.90 6.68 -20.66
CA LEU A 30 -16.33 6.35 -19.36
C LEU A 30 -17.07 5.18 -18.70
N LEU A 31 -18.41 5.17 -18.76
CA LEU A 31 -19.20 4.06 -18.22
C LEU A 31 -18.90 2.74 -18.95
N SER A 32 -18.71 2.76 -20.27
CA SER A 32 -18.36 1.54 -21.02
C SER A 32 -16.98 1.01 -20.64
N LYS A 33 -16.00 1.90 -20.43
CA LYS A 33 -14.67 1.53 -19.92
C LYS A 33 -14.75 0.93 -18.51
N LEU A 34 -15.52 1.54 -17.60
CA LEU A 34 -15.72 1.01 -16.26
C LEU A 34 -16.37 -0.38 -16.30
N GLN A 35 -17.39 -0.55 -17.13
CA GLN A 35 -18.07 -1.82 -17.27
C GLN A 35 -17.13 -2.93 -17.78
N ALA A 36 -16.25 -2.64 -18.74
CA ALA A 36 -15.27 -3.61 -19.25
C ALA A 36 -14.24 -4.09 -18.21
N LEU A 37 -14.02 -3.32 -17.14
CA LEU A 37 -13.10 -3.66 -16.05
C LEU A 37 -13.75 -4.49 -14.93
N LEU A 38 -15.08 -4.60 -14.92
CA LEU A 38 -15.79 -5.36 -13.91
C LEU A 38 -15.72 -6.88 -14.18
N PRO A 39 -15.53 -7.72 -13.15
CA PRO A 39 -15.55 -9.16 -13.32
C PRO A 39 -16.91 -9.70 -13.80
N GLU A 40 -18.02 -9.08 -13.39
CA GLU A 40 -19.39 -9.47 -13.78
C GLU A 40 -19.67 -9.26 -15.28
N SER A 41 -19.01 -8.28 -15.93
CA SER A 41 -19.19 -8.04 -17.37
C SER A 41 -18.55 -9.12 -18.24
N GLN A 42 -17.59 -9.88 -17.67
CA GLN A 42 -16.90 -10.99 -18.34
C GLN A 42 -17.68 -12.31 -18.23
N THR A 43 -18.49 -12.49 -17.18
CA THR A 43 -19.26 -13.74 -16.97
C THR A 43 -20.64 -13.69 -17.62
N SER A 44 -21.23 -12.51 -17.74
CA SER A 44 -22.57 -12.31 -18.28
C SER A 44 -22.52 -11.70 -19.67
N ASN A 45 -22.09 -12.52 -20.64
CA ASN A 45 -22.15 -12.24 -22.08
C ASN A 45 -23.58 -11.81 -22.49
N GLY A 46 -23.85 -10.51 -22.47
CA GLY A 46 -24.93 -9.88 -23.23
C GLY A 46 -26.14 -9.31 -22.48
N ALA A 47 -26.31 -9.53 -21.17
CA ALA A 47 -27.59 -9.17 -20.52
C ALA A 47 -27.54 -7.91 -19.65
N HIS A 48 -26.38 -7.47 -19.19
CA HIS A 48 -26.33 -6.58 -18.05
C HIS A 48 -25.85 -5.17 -18.37
N ARG A 49 -26.62 -4.45 -19.19
CA ARG A 49 -26.49 -2.98 -19.30
C ARG A 49 -27.15 -2.35 -18.08
N GLY A 50 -26.51 -2.49 -16.92
CA GLY A 50 -26.94 -1.87 -15.67
C GLY A 50 -27.01 -0.34 -15.80
N SER A 51 -27.84 0.30 -14.98
CA SER A 51 -27.87 1.77 -14.90
C SER A 51 -26.49 2.32 -14.54
N ALA A 52 -26.20 3.57 -14.93
CA ALA A 52 -24.93 4.23 -14.58
C ALA A 52 -24.62 4.14 -13.07
N ALA A 53 -25.64 4.31 -12.23
CA ALA A 53 -25.51 4.16 -10.78
C ALA A 53 -25.06 2.75 -10.35
N ARG A 54 -25.60 1.71 -11.00
CA ARG A 54 -25.21 0.31 -10.71
C ARG A 54 -23.78 0.04 -11.15
N VAL A 55 -23.38 0.48 -12.35
CA VAL A 55 -22.00 0.33 -12.83
C VAL A 55 -21.02 1.00 -11.85
N LEU A 56 -21.30 2.24 -11.44
CA LEU A 56 -20.46 2.97 -10.49
C LEU A 56 -20.40 2.27 -9.13
N GLN A 57 -21.51 1.71 -8.64
CA GLN A 57 -21.55 0.97 -7.39
C GLN A 57 -20.73 -0.32 -7.46
N GLU A 58 -20.89 -1.10 -8.52
CA GLU A 58 -20.12 -2.32 -8.76
C GLU A 58 -18.63 -2.01 -8.88
N THR A 59 -18.26 -0.93 -9.61
CA THR A 59 -16.87 -0.46 -9.70
C THR A 59 -16.31 -0.10 -8.33
N CYS A 60 -17.03 0.70 -7.54
CA CYS A 60 -16.58 1.06 -6.20
C CYS A 60 -16.42 -0.17 -5.30
N SER A 61 -17.32 -1.16 -5.43
CA SER A 61 -17.24 -2.40 -4.68
C SER A 61 -16.01 -3.22 -5.09
N TYR A 62 -15.75 -3.32 -6.39
CA TYR A 62 -14.62 -4.06 -6.91
C TYR A 62 -13.28 -3.44 -6.48
N ILE A 63 -13.15 -2.11 -6.52
CA ILE A 63 -11.96 -1.41 -6.01
C ILE A 63 -11.71 -1.74 -4.53
N ARG A 64 -12.77 -1.75 -3.70
CA ARG A 64 -12.65 -2.11 -2.28
C ARG A 64 -12.17 -3.56 -2.11
N SER A 65 -12.73 -4.49 -2.87
CA SER A 65 -12.30 -5.89 -2.85
C SER A 65 -10.84 -6.04 -3.26
N LEU A 66 -10.41 -5.36 -4.33
CA LEU A 66 -9.01 -5.38 -4.78
C LEU A 66 -8.06 -4.84 -3.71
N HIS A 67 -8.40 -3.73 -3.05
CA HIS A 67 -7.60 -3.21 -1.95
C HIS A 67 -7.50 -4.23 -0.80
N GLN A 68 -8.62 -4.86 -0.43
CA GLN A 68 -8.63 -5.90 0.60
C GLN A 68 -7.78 -7.12 0.22
N GLU A 69 -7.81 -7.55 -1.04
CA GLU A 69 -6.97 -8.64 -1.54
C GLU A 69 -5.48 -8.28 -1.45
N VAL A 70 -5.11 -7.06 -1.86
CA VAL A 70 -3.73 -6.56 -1.75
C VAL A 70 -3.27 -6.54 -0.31
N ASP A 71 -4.09 -6.05 0.62
CA ASP A 71 -3.76 -6.00 2.05
C ASP A 71 -3.57 -7.41 2.64
N ASN A 72 -4.50 -8.33 2.36
CA ASN A 72 -4.44 -9.72 2.82
C ASN A 72 -3.21 -10.46 2.28
N LEU A 73 -2.90 -10.28 0.99
CA LEU A 73 -1.71 -10.87 0.36
C LEU A 73 -0.43 -10.29 0.96
N SER A 74 -0.40 -8.98 1.21
CA SER A 74 0.73 -8.29 1.83
C SER A 74 1.01 -8.82 3.23
N GLU A 75 -0.03 -9.00 4.05
CA GLU A 75 0.10 -9.58 5.38
C GLU A 75 0.60 -11.03 5.32
N THR A 76 -0.01 -11.85 4.44
CA THR A 76 0.38 -13.26 4.28
C THR A 76 1.85 -13.39 3.89
N LEU A 77 2.32 -12.53 2.97
CA LEU A 77 3.71 -12.50 2.53
C LEU A 77 4.64 -12.08 3.69
N ALA A 78 4.28 -11.05 4.46
CA ALA A 78 5.06 -10.63 5.63
C ALA A 78 5.19 -11.76 6.67
N GLN A 79 4.11 -12.48 6.95
CA GLN A 79 4.13 -13.64 7.85
C GLN A 79 5.03 -14.76 7.31
N LEU A 80 4.99 -15.04 6.00
CA LEU A 80 5.82 -16.06 5.38
C LEU A 80 7.31 -15.70 5.46
N LEU A 81 7.66 -14.43 5.21
CA LEU A 81 9.02 -13.93 5.36
C LEU A 81 9.51 -14.01 6.81
N ASP A 82 8.67 -13.68 7.79
CA ASP A 82 9.04 -13.81 9.20
C ASP A 82 9.24 -15.27 9.60
N ARG A 83 8.38 -16.18 9.14
CA ARG A 83 8.57 -17.63 9.34
C ARG A 83 9.89 -18.12 8.75
N LEU A 84 10.22 -17.71 7.53
CA LEU A 84 11.50 -18.03 6.90
C LEU A 84 12.68 -17.44 7.67
N ARG A 85 12.59 -16.18 8.10
CA ARG A 85 13.62 -15.53 8.94
C ARG A 85 13.84 -16.30 10.23
N ARG A 86 12.78 -16.71 10.92
CA ARG A 86 12.85 -17.53 12.14
C ARG A 86 13.50 -18.88 11.87
N ARG A 87 13.18 -19.54 10.73
CA ARG A 87 13.78 -20.81 10.32
C ARG A 87 15.29 -20.69 10.04
N HIS A 88 15.74 -19.55 9.48
CA HIS A 88 17.15 -19.29 9.19
C HIS A 88 17.93 -18.70 10.36
N ARG A 89 17.25 -18.19 11.40
CA ARG A 89 17.89 -17.68 12.60
C ARG A 89 18.45 -18.86 13.41
N ARG A 90 19.72 -19.22 13.17
CA ARG A 90 20.45 -20.17 14.02
C ARG A 90 20.32 -19.71 15.48
N PRO A 91 19.94 -20.59 16.42
CA PRO A 91 19.95 -20.23 17.82
C PRO A 91 21.39 -19.85 18.19
N GLY A 92 21.60 -18.57 18.48
CA GLY A 92 22.88 -18.08 18.97
C GLY A 92 23.27 -18.92 20.16
N ARG A 93 24.50 -19.44 20.16
CA ARG A 93 25.09 -20.13 21.30
C ARG A 93 24.77 -19.32 22.55
N ARG A 94 24.03 -19.92 23.49
CA ARG A 94 23.88 -19.36 24.83
C ARG A 94 25.30 -19.18 25.35
N HIS A 95 25.81 -17.95 25.34
CA HIS A 95 27.01 -17.62 26.10
C HIS A 95 26.66 -18.01 27.54
N HIS A 96 27.23 -19.12 27.98
CA HIS A 96 27.22 -19.51 29.37
C HIS A 96 27.95 -18.36 30.06
N GLN A 97 27.17 -17.53 30.75
CA GLN A 97 27.72 -16.57 31.69
C GLN A 97 28.35 -17.44 32.78
N GLU A 98 29.67 -17.53 32.77
CA GLU A 98 30.40 -18.21 33.84
C GLU A 98 29.97 -17.59 35.19
N PRO A 99 29.71 -18.42 36.21
CA PRO A 99 29.45 -17.90 37.54
C PRO A 99 30.71 -17.14 38.02
N PRO A 100 30.55 -16.00 38.71
CA PRO A 100 31.69 -15.24 39.20
C PRO A 100 32.51 -16.11 40.17
N HIS A 101 33.81 -16.24 39.90
CA HIS A 101 34.76 -16.91 40.79
C HIS A 101 34.72 -16.27 42.18
N VAL A 102 34.30 -17.03 43.17
CA VAL A 102 34.47 -16.70 44.59
C VAL A 102 35.96 -16.70 44.90
N ILE A 103 36.51 -15.52 45.20
CA ILE A 103 37.85 -15.37 45.76
C ILE A 103 37.79 -15.92 47.18
N THR A 104 38.19 -17.17 47.37
CA THR A 104 38.50 -17.69 48.70
C THR A 104 39.77 -17.00 49.16
N THR A 105 39.62 -15.94 49.96
CA THR A 105 40.74 -15.40 50.74
C THR A 105 41.17 -16.44 51.76
N ASP A 106 42.36 -16.96 51.49
CA ASP A 106 43.19 -17.78 52.36
C ASP A 106 43.27 -17.24 53.79
N ARG A 107 42.97 -18.10 54.76
CA ARG A 107 43.12 -17.82 56.20
C ARG A 107 43.97 -18.91 56.82
N SER A 108 45.26 -18.92 56.52
CA SER A 108 46.28 -19.55 57.38
C SER A 108 47.68 -18.99 57.13
N SER A 109 48.01 -17.93 57.87
CA SER A 109 49.39 -17.65 58.27
C SER A 109 49.36 -16.75 59.50
N MET A 110 49.52 -17.37 60.68
CA MET A 110 49.85 -16.70 61.93
C MET A 110 51.37 -16.71 62.09
N PRO A 111 52.06 -15.57 62.24
CA PRO A 111 53.42 -15.58 62.75
C PRO A 111 53.39 -15.60 64.29
N THR A 112 54.00 -16.63 64.88
CA THR A 112 54.27 -16.71 66.32
C THR A 112 55.36 -15.72 66.69
N ASN A 113 55.03 -14.69 67.45
CA ASN A 113 56.00 -13.76 68.01
C ASN A 113 56.41 -14.22 69.41
N SER A 114 57.60 -14.79 69.54
CA SER A 114 58.18 -15.20 70.82
C SER A 114 59.18 -14.12 71.27
N HIS A 115 58.76 -13.22 72.16
CA HIS A 115 59.65 -12.29 72.84
C HIS A 115 59.95 -12.82 74.25
N VAL A 116 61.22 -13.17 74.48
CA VAL A 116 61.79 -13.54 75.78
C VAL A 116 62.23 -12.26 76.50
N LEU A 117 61.96 -12.19 77.81
CA LEU A 117 62.48 -11.26 78.84
C LEU A 117 62.56 -12.09 80.14
N PRO A 118 63.42 -11.78 81.13
CA PRO A 118 63.75 -10.42 81.61
C PRO A 118 65.22 -10.01 81.51
#